data_AF-A0A380LJQ4-F1
#
_entry.id   AF-A0A380LJQ4-F1
#
_cell.length_a   1.000
_cell.length_b   1.000
_cell.length_c   1.000
_cell.angle_alpha   90.00
_cell.angle_beta   90.00
_cell.angle_gamma   90.00
#
_symmetry.space_group_name_H-M   'P 1'
#
loop_
_entity.id
_entity.type
_entity.pdbx_description
1 polymer ?
#
loop_
_entity_poly.entity_id
_entity_poly.type
_entity_poly.pdbx_seq_one_letter_code
_entity_poly.pdbx_strand_id
1 'polypeptide(L)'
;MNTKKKIPGWGIVLIVIGVVVVLAGALLIGPYNNMVTLEENVTTRQANIQSSLQSRLDKINELMPSVQGAMDHESEVYQEIAALRSGTKGISVDKDGNMTIDSSASTSDLESADAASSQIIRDIHIAMEAYPELGSTQLMSDFMTSVEGIENRLSVAREEYNEAVQEYNTTIRKFPNNIISGMMGFNTMDKYQASQEAQSAPEVNFD
;
A
#
# COMPACT_ATOMS: atom_id res chain seq x y z
N MET A 1 1.42 72.15 -18.46
CA MET A 1 0.19 71.75 -17.75
C MET A 1 0.32 70.28 -17.38
N ASN A 2 0.93 69.98 -16.23
CA ASN A 2 1.22 68.61 -15.78
C ASN A 2 0.51 68.40 -14.43
N THR A 3 -0.77 68.05 -14.49
CA THR A 3 -1.52 67.67 -13.29
C THR A 3 -1.00 66.31 -12.85
N LYS A 4 -0.01 66.28 -11.95
CA LYS A 4 0.35 65.06 -11.21
C LYS A 4 -0.89 64.63 -10.45
N LYS A 5 -1.66 63.70 -11.02
CA LYS A 5 -2.86 63.11 -10.43
C LYS A 5 -2.37 62.36 -9.18
N LYS A 6 -2.47 63.01 -8.02
CA LYS A 6 -2.06 62.41 -6.74
C LYS A 6 -2.97 61.21 -6.50
N ILE A 7 -2.39 60.02 -6.45
CA ILE A 7 -3.13 58.80 -6.11
C ILE A 7 -3.68 59.03 -4.69
N PRO A 8 -5.00 58.90 -4.48
CA PRO A 8 -5.56 59.11 -3.16
C PRO A 8 -5.07 58.01 -2.22
N GLY A 9 -5.00 58.27 -0.91
CA GLY A 9 -4.42 57.33 0.07
C GLY A 9 -5.02 55.92 0.01
N TRP A 10 -6.31 55.80 -0.29
CA TRP A 10 -7.00 54.52 -0.49
C TRP A 10 -6.51 53.75 -1.75
N GLY A 11 -6.09 54.46 -2.80
CA GLY A 11 -5.50 53.86 -4.00
C GLY A 11 -4.12 53.26 -3.74
N ILE A 12 -3.33 53.85 -2.83
CA ILE A 12 -2.04 53.28 -2.40
C ILE A 12 -2.27 52.01 -1.58
N VAL A 13 -3.26 52.01 -0.67
CA VAL A 13 -3.62 50.82 0.13
C VAL A 13 -4.04 49.65 -0.76
N LEU A 14 -4.88 49.88 -1.77
CA LEU A 14 -5.30 48.83 -2.71
C LEU A 14 -4.13 48.26 -3.53
N ILE A 15 -3.18 49.11 -3.94
CA ILE A 15 -1.98 48.65 -4.66
C ILE A 15 -1.11 47.78 -3.73
N VAL A 16 -0.92 48.19 -2.47
CA VAL A 16 -0.16 47.39 -1.48
C VAL A 16 -0.84 46.05 -1.25
N ILE A 17 -2.16 46.00 -1.09
CA ILE A 17 -2.91 44.75 -0.95
C ILE A 17 -2.76 43.88 -2.20
N GLY A 18 -2.88 44.45 -3.40
CA GLY A 18 -2.70 43.72 -4.66
C GLY A 18 -1.32 43.10 -4.79
N VAL A 19 -0.25 43.84 -4.44
CA VAL A 19 1.12 43.33 -4.44
C VAL A 19 1.32 42.23 -3.41
N VAL A 20 0.77 42.38 -2.20
CA VAL A 20 0.82 41.34 -1.15
C VAL A 20 0.10 40.07 -1.59
N VAL A 21 -1.05 40.18 -2.25
CA VAL A 21 -1.80 39.01 -2.77
C VAL A 21 -1.03 38.31 -3.89
N VAL A 22 -0.41 39.04 -4.81
CA VAL A 22 0.40 38.45 -5.90
C VAL A 22 1.65 37.77 -5.34
N LEU A 23 2.34 38.40 -4.38
CA LEU A 23 3.49 37.80 -3.70
C LEU A 23 3.10 36.58 -2.88
N ALA A 24 1.98 36.62 -2.16
CA ALA A 24 1.44 35.47 -1.44
C ALA A 24 1.10 34.33 -2.42
N GLY A 25 0.41 34.61 -3.53
CA GLY A 25 0.07 33.62 -4.54
C GLY A 25 1.29 32.96 -5.18
N ALA A 26 2.35 33.72 -5.48
CA ALA A 26 3.60 33.19 -6.01
C ALA A 26 4.34 32.27 -5.01
N LEU A 27 4.23 32.56 -3.70
CA LEU A 27 4.81 31.73 -2.64
C LEU A 27 4.07 30.41 -2.42
N LEU A 28 2.81 30.29 -2.89
CA LEU A 28 2.01 29.06 -2.73
C LEU A 28 2.31 27.98 -3.78
N ILE A 29 2.85 28.35 -4.94
CA ILE A 29 3.12 27.41 -6.05
C ILE A 29 4.19 26.38 -5.67
N GLY A 30 5.26 26.81 -4.99
CA GLY A 30 6.35 25.93 -4.58
C GLY A 30 5.91 24.84 -3.59
N PRO A 31 5.30 25.20 -2.44
CA PRO A 31 4.77 24.24 -1.48
C PRO A 31 3.74 23.28 -2.08
N TYR A 32 2.83 23.78 -2.93
CA TYR A 32 1.84 22.94 -3.59
C TYR A 32 2.50 21.86 -4.46
N ASN A 33 3.42 22.25 -5.36
CA ASN A 33 4.11 21.29 -6.22
C ASN A 33 4.91 20.26 -5.42
N ASN A 34 5.51 20.68 -4.30
CA ASN A 34 6.22 19.77 -3.41
C ASN A 34 5.27 18.75 -2.75
N MET A 35 4.09 19.18 -2.28
CA MET A 35 3.08 18.28 -1.72
C MET A 35 2.58 17.27 -2.75
N VAL A 36 2.30 17.70 -3.99
CA VAL A 36 1.92 16.81 -5.10
C VAL A 36 3.03 15.79 -5.38
N THR A 37 4.28 16.23 -5.37
CA THR A 37 5.43 15.32 -5.60
C THR A 37 5.54 14.26 -4.51
N LEU A 38 5.33 14.65 -3.24
CA LEU A 38 5.36 13.72 -2.12
C LEU A 38 4.16 12.76 -2.12
N GLU A 39 2.97 13.25 -2.46
CA GLU A 39 1.78 12.41 -2.65
C GLU A 39 2.00 11.35 -3.74
N GLU A 40 2.51 11.75 -4.90
CA GLU A 40 2.83 10.83 -5.99
C GLU A 40 3.90 9.82 -5.59
N ASN A 41 4.87 10.23 -4.77
CA ASN A 41 5.87 9.32 -4.20
C ASN A 41 5.21 8.24 -3.34
N VAL A 42 4.28 8.63 -2.45
CA VAL A 42 3.53 7.68 -1.61
C VAL A 42 2.74 6.70 -2.48
N THR A 43 2.02 7.18 -3.49
CA THR A 43 1.26 6.32 -4.42
C THR A 43 2.18 5.36 -5.17
N THR A 44 3.36 5.82 -5.60
CA THR A 44 4.36 4.96 -6.24
C THR A 44 4.84 3.85 -5.29
N ARG A 45 5.13 4.18 -4.02
CA ARG A 45 5.55 3.17 -3.03
C ARG A 45 4.42 2.19 -2.70
N GLN A 46 3.18 2.64 -2.66
CA GLN A 46 2.02 1.77 -2.49
C GLN A 46 1.88 0.78 -3.67
N ALA A 47 2.10 1.24 -4.90
CA ALA A 47 2.09 0.38 -6.08
C ALA A 47 3.18 -0.72 -6.03
N ASN A 48 4.33 -0.45 -5.40
CA ASN A 48 5.37 -1.47 -5.19
C ASN A 48 4.93 -2.58 -4.23
N ILE A 49 4.17 -2.23 -3.18
CA ILE A 49 3.53 -3.20 -2.28
C ILE A 49 2.54 -4.06 -3.07
N GLN A 50 1.65 -3.42 -3.83
CA GLN A 50 0.68 -4.10 -4.69
C GLN A 50 1.34 -5.07 -5.67
N SER A 51 2.42 -4.65 -6.35
CA SER A 51 3.15 -5.49 -7.30
C SER A 51 3.78 -6.72 -6.62
N SER A 52 4.30 -6.55 -5.41
CA SER A 52 4.89 -7.65 -4.63
C SER A 52 3.82 -8.64 -4.17
N LEU A 53 2.66 -8.14 -3.72
CA LEU A 53 1.50 -8.96 -3.37
C LEU A 53 0.94 -9.70 -4.59
N GLN A 54 0.84 -9.04 -5.74
CA GLN A 54 0.43 -9.70 -6.99
C GLN A 54 1.39 -10.84 -7.34
N SER A 55 2.70 -10.61 -7.24
CA SER A 55 3.71 -11.65 -7.52
C SER A 55 3.55 -12.86 -6.58
N ARG A 56 3.15 -12.63 -5.33
CA ARG A 56 2.85 -13.71 -4.37
C ARG A 56 1.61 -14.50 -4.80
N LEU A 57 0.51 -13.81 -5.14
CA LEU A 57 -0.70 -14.46 -5.62
C LEU A 57 -0.44 -15.24 -6.90
N ASP A 58 0.38 -14.71 -7.82
CA ASP A 58 0.77 -15.41 -9.05
C ASP A 58 1.48 -16.74 -8.74
N LYS A 59 2.40 -16.73 -7.76
CA LYS A 59 3.07 -17.96 -7.31
C LYS A 59 2.11 -18.95 -6.66
N ILE A 60 1.15 -18.47 -5.88
CA ILE A 60 0.09 -19.33 -5.31
C ILE A 60 -0.77 -19.93 -6.43
N ASN A 61 -1.16 -19.13 -7.41
CA ASN A 61 -1.93 -19.57 -8.57
C ASN A 61 -1.18 -20.65 -9.37
N GLU A 62 0.14 -20.48 -9.57
CA GLU A 62 1.00 -21.45 -10.25
C GLU A 62 1.06 -22.81 -9.54
N LEU A 63 1.11 -22.80 -8.20
CA LEU A 63 1.22 -24.02 -7.41
C LEU A 63 -0.12 -24.73 -7.17
N MET A 64 -1.22 -23.98 -7.19
CA MET A 64 -2.54 -24.44 -6.80
C MET A 64 -3.01 -25.73 -7.50
N PRO A 65 -2.84 -25.93 -8.82
CA PRO A 65 -3.23 -27.19 -9.47
C PRO A 65 -2.49 -28.42 -8.93
N SER A 66 -1.23 -28.28 -8.55
CA SER A 66 -0.43 -29.38 -7.99
C SER A 66 -0.86 -29.72 -6.57
N VAL A 67 -1.14 -28.70 -5.75
CA VAL A 67 -1.66 -28.88 -4.38
C VAL A 67 -3.04 -29.54 -4.42
N GLN A 68 -3.94 -29.06 -5.28
CA GLN A 68 -5.28 -29.64 -5.45
C GLN A 68 -5.25 -31.07 -6.01
N GLY A 69 -4.24 -31.43 -6.79
CA GLY A 69 -4.09 -32.78 -7.34
C GLY A 69 -3.56 -33.80 -6.32
N ALA A 70 -2.84 -33.34 -5.30
CA ALA A 70 -2.29 -34.21 -4.25
C ALA A 70 -3.19 -34.32 -3.02
N MET A 71 -4.00 -33.29 -2.73
CA MET A 71 -4.83 -33.23 -1.54
C MET A 71 -6.28 -33.65 -1.80
N ASP A 72 -6.95 -34.13 -0.75
CA ASP A 72 -8.39 -34.35 -0.77
C ASP A 72 -9.16 -33.02 -0.82
N HIS A 73 -10.31 -33.01 -1.48
CA HIS A 73 -11.17 -31.81 -1.62
C HIS A 73 -11.72 -31.30 -0.27
N GLU A 74 -11.63 -32.10 0.79
CA GLU A 74 -12.05 -31.71 2.14
C GLU A 74 -10.92 -31.08 2.96
N SER A 75 -9.70 -30.98 2.41
CA SER A 75 -8.57 -30.37 3.12
C SER A 75 -8.83 -28.90 3.47
N GLU A 76 -8.32 -28.49 4.64
CA GLU A 76 -8.41 -27.12 5.15
C GLU A 76 -7.86 -26.11 4.13
N VAL A 77 -6.72 -26.42 3.50
CA VAL A 77 -6.11 -25.62 2.43
C VAL A 77 -7.07 -25.36 1.26
N TYR A 78 -7.85 -26.36 0.84
CA TYR A 78 -8.80 -26.18 -0.26
C TYR A 78 -9.91 -25.20 0.12
N GLN A 79 -10.39 -25.26 1.37
CA GLN A 79 -11.42 -24.36 1.89
C GLN A 79 -10.89 -22.93 2.05
N GLU A 80 -9.66 -22.78 2.55
CA GLU A 80 -8.95 -21.50 2.69
C GLU A 80 -8.78 -20.79 1.33
N ILE A 81 -8.32 -21.53 0.32
CA ILE A 81 -8.19 -21.02 -1.06
C ILE A 81 -9.55 -20.57 -1.62
N ALA A 82 -10.61 -21.36 -1.39
CA ALA A 82 -11.95 -21.01 -1.84
C ALA A 82 -12.51 -19.77 -1.12
N ALA A 83 -12.22 -19.62 0.18
CA ALA A 83 -12.58 -18.45 0.97
C ALA A 83 -11.88 -17.18 0.45
N LEU A 84 -10.58 -17.27 0.17
CA LEU A 84 -9.83 -16.15 -0.40
C LEU A 84 -10.38 -15.68 -1.74
N ARG A 85 -10.69 -16.63 -2.63
CA ARG A 85 -11.27 -16.35 -3.95
C ARG A 85 -12.64 -15.66 -3.87
N SER A 86 -13.40 -15.85 -2.80
CA SER A 86 -14.79 -15.42 -2.72
C SER A 86 -15.06 -14.24 -1.78
N GLY A 87 -14.09 -13.81 -0.96
CA GLY A 87 -14.39 -12.85 0.10
C GLY A 87 -13.27 -11.94 0.60
N THR A 88 -12.02 -12.09 0.15
CA THR A 88 -10.93 -11.23 0.66
C THR A 88 -10.94 -9.87 -0.03
N LYS A 89 -11.12 -8.80 0.76
CA LYS A 89 -10.99 -7.42 0.26
C LYS A 89 -9.61 -7.18 -0.33
N GLY A 90 -9.56 -6.50 -1.46
CA GLY A 90 -8.31 -6.25 -2.20
C GLY A 90 -7.86 -7.40 -3.10
N ILE A 91 -8.51 -8.57 -3.02
CA ILE A 91 -8.28 -9.69 -3.92
C ILE A 91 -9.52 -9.85 -4.81
N SER A 92 -9.28 -10.03 -6.10
CA SER A 92 -10.27 -10.34 -7.12
C SER A 92 -9.90 -11.65 -7.82
N VAL A 93 -10.87 -12.22 -8.53
CA VAL A 93 -10.64 -13.40 -9.38
C VAL A 93 -10.83 -12.98 -10.83
N ASP A 94 -9.82 -13.24 -11.66
CA ASP A 94 -9.89 -12.95 -13.09
C ASP A 94 -10.79 -13.94 -13.84
N LYS A 95 -10.97 -13.71 -15.14
CA LYS A 95 -11.79 -14.56 -16.03
C LYS A 95 -11.28 -16.01 -16.13
N ASP A 96 -10.01 -16.24 -15.81
CA ASP A 96 -9.35 -17.55 -15.90
C ASP A 96 -9.32 -18.25 -14.53
N GLY A 97 -9.87 -17.61 -13.48
CA GLY A 97 -9.94 -18.14 -12.13
C GLY A 97 -8.73 -17.82 -11.25
N ASN A 98 -7.80 -16.99 -11.70
CA ASN A 98 -6.60 -16.64 -10.94
C ASN A 98 -6.89 -15.51 -9.95
N MET A 99 -6.29 -15.58 -8.77
CA MET A 99 -6.36 -14.50 -7.79
C MET A 99 -5.46 -13.34 -8.23
N THR A 100 -6.00 -12.12 -8.20
CA THR A 100 -5.28 -10.88 -8.53
C THR A 100 -5.54 -9.82 -7.47
N ILE A 101 -4.62 -8.88 -7.30
CA ILE A 101 -4.86 -7.70 -6.48
C ILE A 101 -5.72 -6.71 -7.26
N ASP A 102 -6.72 -6.13 -6.61
CA ASP A 102 -7.56 -5.08 -7.19
C ASP A 102 -6.69 -3.86 -7.53
N SER A 103 -6.83 -3.34 -8.75
CA SER A 103 -6.10 -2.16 -9.22
C SER A 103 -6.41 -0.89 -8.42
N SER A 104 -7.57 -0.86 -7.77
CA SER A 104 -8.06 0.23 -6.93
C SER A 104 -7.97 -0.04 -5.42
N ALA A 105 -7.25 -1.10 -5.02
CA ALA A 105 -7.08 -1.48 -3.62
C ALA A 105 -6.53 -0.33 -2.77
N SER A 106 -7.24 0.00 -1.69
CA SER A 106 -6.71 0.89 -0.65
C SER A 106 -5.60 0.24 0.16
N THR A 107 -4.85 1.00 0.96
CA THR A 107 -3.83 0.42 1.87
C THR A 107 -4.41 -0.68 2.76
N SER A 108 -5.63 -0.48 3.29
CA SER A 108 -6.30 -1.46 4.13
C SER A 108 -6.71 -2.73 3.36
N ASP A 109 -7.06 -2.59 2.08
CA ASP A 109 -7.33 -3.72 1.21
C ASP A 109 -6.04 -4.50 0.93
N LEU A 110 -4.91 -3.82 0.72
CA LEU A 110 -3.59 -4.45 0.58
C LEU A 110 -3.12 -5.15 1.86
N GLU A 111 -3.41 -4.61 3.03
CA GLU A 111 -3.18 -5.27 4.33
C GLU A 111 -4.03 -6.54 4.48
N SER A 112 -5.28 -6.49 4.04
CA SER A 112 -6.19 -7.65 4.05
C SER A 112 -5.71 -8.73 3.08
N ALA A 113 -5.31 -8.35 1.88
CA ALA A 113 -4.76 -9.25 0.86
C ALA A 113 -3.44 -9.89 1.33
N ASP A 114 -2.58 -9.11 1.97
CA ASP A 114 -1.35 -9.62 2.58
C ASP A 114 -1.64 -10.72 3.60
N ALA A 115 -2.44 -10.41 4.63
CA ALA A 115 -2.74 -11.34 5.71
C ALA A 115 -3.31 -12.66 5.17
N ALA A 116 -4.26 -12.57 4.24
CA ALA A 116 -4.87 -13.75 3.63
C ALA A 116 -3.87 -14.56 2.80
N SER A 117 -3.02 -13.90 2.00
CA SER A 117 -2.00 -14.59 1.21
C SER A 117 -0.93 -15.27 2.07
N SER A 118 -0.55 -14.65 3.20
CA SER A 118 0.38 -15.23 4.16
C SER A 118 -0.23 -16.42 4.89
N GLN A 119 -1.52 -16.40 5.19
CA GLN A 119 -2.23 -17.55 5.75
C GLN A 119 -2.17 -18.75 4.80
N ILE A 120 -2.50 -18.59 3.50
CA ILE A 120 -2.40 -19.70 2.53
C ILE A 120 -0.98 -20.30 2.49
N ILE A 121 0.06 -19.46 2.55
CA ILE A 121 1.44 -19.97 2.53
C ILE A 121 1.73 -20.84 3.76
N ARG A 122 1.22 -20.46 4.95
CA ARG A 122 1.27 -21.31 6.14
C ARG A 122 0.47 -22.60 5.91
N ASP A 123 -0.70 -22.47 5.30
CA ASP A 123 -1.57 -23.52 4.76
C ASP A 123 -0.80 -24.63 4.03
N ILE A 124 -0.12 -24.18 2.98
CA ILE A 124 0.69 -24.99 2.09
C ILE A 124 1.83 -25.64 2.86
N HIS A 125 2.47 -24.93 3.80
CA HIS A 125 3.54 -25.49 4.62
C HIS A 125 3.04 -26.64 5.50
N ILE A 126 1.89 -26.46 6.15
CA ILE A 126 1.25 -27.52 6.96
C ILE A 126 0.85 -28.70 6.07
N ALA A 127 0.31 -28.43 4.87
CA ALA A 127 -0.01 -29.48 3.91
C ALA A 127 1.22 -30.27 3.46
N MET A 128 2.40 -29.66 3.35
CA MET A 128 3.64 -30.40 3.05
C MET A 128 3.99 -31.41 4.14
N GLU A 129 3.67 -31.12 5.41
CA GLU A 129 3.88 -32.05 6.52
C GLU A 129 2.88 -33.23 6.46
N ALA A 130 1.63 -32.94 6.10
CA ALA A 130 0.56 -33.94 5.98
C ALA A 130 0.70 -34.82 4.72
N TYR A 131 1.27 -34.28 3.63
CA TYR A 131 1.37 -34.91 2.31
C TYR A 131 2.83 -34.88 1.81
N PRO A 132 3.69 -35.83 2.25
CA PRO A 132 5.13 -35.83 1.95
C PRO A 132 5.49 -35.79 0.46
N GLU A 133 4.61 -36.32 -0.40
CA GLU A 133 4.75 -36.28 -1.84
C GLU A 133 4.79 -34.85 -2.38
N LEU A 134 4.07 -33.89 -1.78
CA LEU A 134 4.12 -32.47 -2.17
C LEU A 134 5.48 -31.85 -1.88
N GLY A 135 6.00 -32.10 -0.67
CA GLY A 135 7.28 -31.54 -0.21
C GLY A 135 8.49 -32.05 -0.99
N SER A 136 8.38 -33.20 -1.64
CA SER A 136 9.47 -33.80 -2.43
C SER A 136 9.61 -33.24 -3.85
N THR A 137 8.70 -32.37 -4.28
CA THR A 137 8.70 -31.84 -5.65
C THR A 137 9.61 -30.63 -5.81
N GLN A 138 10.34 -30.56 -6.93
CA GLN A 138 11.13 -29.38 -7.28
C GLN A 138 10.26 -28.12 -7.36
N LEU A 139 9.05 -28.25 -7.88
CA LEU A 139 8.06 -27.17 -7.98
C LEU A 139 7.77 -26.53 -6.61
N MET A 140 7.60 -27.34 -5.56
CA MET A 140 7.36 -26.85 -4.20
C MET A 140 8.59 -26.13 -3.63
N SER A 141 9.79 -26.69 -3.82
CA SER A 141 11.04 -26.04 -3.40
C SER A 141 11.24 -24.68 -4.08
N ASP A 142 10.93 -24.59 -5.37
CA ASP A 142 11.04 -23.35 -6.15
C ASP A 142 9.98 -22.32 -5.71
N PHE A 143 8.77 -22.79 -5.37
CA PHE A 143 7.72 -21.95 -4.80
C PHE A 143 8.16 -21.32 -3.47
N MET A 144 8.63 -22.13 -2.52
CA MET A 144 9.05 -21.65 -1.20
C MET A 144 10.19 -20.63 -1.30
N THR A 145 11.18 -20.91 -2.16
CA THR A 145 12.29 -19.97 -2.43
C THR A 145 11.79 -18.66 -3.02
N SER A 146 10.84 -18.74 -3.97
CA SER A 146 10.25 -17.55 -4.59
C SER A 146 9.45 -16.73 -3.59
N VAL A 147 8.65 -17.39 -2.75
CA VAL A 147 7.85 -16.75 -1.71
C VAL A 147 8.75 -16.02 -0.71
N GLU A 148 9.82 -16.64 -0.22
CA GLU A 148 10.80 -15.98 0.67
C GLU A 148 11.40 -14.72 0.02
N GLY A 149 11.77 -14.80 -1.25
CA GLY A 149 12.25 -13.63 -2.01
C GLY A 149 11.19 -12.52 -2.12
N ILE A 150 9.92 -12.89 -2.28
CA ILE A 150 8.80 -11.93 -2.33
C ILE A 150 8.53 -11.33 -0.94
N GLU A 151 8.58 -12.11 0.14
CA GLU A 151 8.44 -11.61 1.52
C GLU A 151 9.49 -10.54 1.83
N ASN A 152 10.75 -10.79 1.47
CA ASN A 152 11.83 -9.83 1.66
C ASN A 152 11.58 -8.53 0.89
N ARG A 153 11.17 -8.63 -0.38
CA ARG A 153 10.81 -7.45 -1.19
C ARG A 153 9.62 -6.70 -0.63
N LEU A 154 8.61 -7.41 -0.14
CA LEU A 154 7.41 -6.82 0.43
C LEU A 154 7.70 -6.11 1.75
N SER A 155 8.56 -6.70 2.59
CA SER A 155 9.03 -6.06 3.83
C SER A 155 9.70 -4.71 3.53
N VAL A 156 10.63 -4.68 2.57
CA VAL A 156 11.29 -3.43 2.14
C VAL A 156 10.29 -2.44 1.56
N ALA A 157 9.37 -2.89 0.70
CA ALA A 157 8.36 -2.01 0.10
C ALA A 157 7.44 -1.34 1.15
N ARG A 158 7.09 -2.05 2.24
CA ARG A 158 6.34 -1.48 3.37
C ARG A 158 7.11 -0.44 4.13
N GLU A 159 8.40 -0.69 4.37
CA GLU A 159 9.28 0.27 5.02
C GLU A 159 9.38 1.56 4.20
N GLU A 160 9.69 1.45 2.91
CA GLU A 160 9.78 2.59 2.00
C GLU A 160 8.45 3.37 1.88
N TYR A 161 7.32 2.66 1.85
CA TYR A 161 6.00 3.30 1.87
C TYR A 161 5.78 4.08 3.17
N ASN A 162 6.10 3.49 4.31
CA ASN A 162 5.93 4.14 5.61
C ASN A 162 6.84 5.36 5.79
N GLU A 163 8.04 5.32 5.22
CA GLU A 163 8.94 6.48 5.14
C GLU A 163 8.37 7.59 4.26
N ALA A 164 7.88 7.26 3.06
CA ALA A 164 7.25 8.23 2.16
C ALA A 164 6.01 8.87 2.80
N VAL A 165 5.14 8.06 3.42
CA VAL A 165 3.97 8.55 4.16
C VAL A 165 4.38 9.47 5.31
N GLN A 166 5.46 9.14 6.03
CA GLN A 166 5.98 9.98 7.09
C GLN A 166 6.49 11.32 6.57
N GLU A 167 7.25 11.33 5.49
CA GLU A 167 7.75 12.56 4.86
C GLU A 167 6.59 13.45 4.37
N TYR A 168 5.63 12.87 3.66
CA TYR A 168 4.42 13.53 3.19
C TYR A 168 3.61 14.10 4.37
N ASN A 169 3.25 13.28 5.35
CA ASN A 169 2.47 13.69 6.51
C ASN A 169 3.18 14.78 7.33
N THR A 170 4.51 14.68 7.49
CA THR A 170 5.29 15.71 8.19
C THR A 170 5.25 17.02 7.42
N THR A 171 5.41 16.96 6.09
CA THR A 171 5.43 18.13 5.22
C THR A 171 4.11 18.88 5.22
N ILE A 172 2.97 18.18 5.11
CA ILE A 172 1.64 18.81 5.08
C ILE A 172 1.20 19.31 6.46
N ARG A 173 1.79 18.81 7.56
CA ARG A 173 1.44 19.20 8.94
C ARG A 173 2.33 20.32 9.50
N LYS A 174 3.50 20.58 8.90
CA LYS A 174 4.44 21.60 9.36
C LYS A 174 3.95 23.00 8.98
N PHE A 175 4.19 24.00 9.83
CA PHE A 175 3.93 25.40 9.48
C PHE A 175 5.00 25.92 8.49
N PRO A 176 4.64 26.71 7.44
CA PRO A 176 3.31 27.22 7.10
C PRO A 176 2.46 26.29 6.20
N ASN A 177 3.02 25.14 5.80
CA ASN A 177 2.40 24.19 4.88
C ASN A 177 1.02 23.69 5.34
N ASN A 178 0.77 23.55 6.65
CA ASN A 178 -0.52 23.13 7.21
C ASN A 178 -1.72 24.00 6.84
N ILE A 179 -1.50 25.30 6.59
CA ILE A 179 -2.56 26.21 6.14
C ILE A 179 -2.87 25.93 4.66
N ILE A 180 -1.81 25.75 3.87
CA ILE A 180 -1.90 25.51 2.42
C ILE A 180 -2.52 24.14 2.16
N SER A 181 -2.08 23.10 2.87
CA SER A 181 -2.59 21.73 2.74
C SER A 181 -4.08 21.66 3.04
N GLY A 182 -4.52 22.26 4.15
CA GLY A 182 -5.94 22.33 4.51
C GLY A 182 -6.80 23.10 3.50
N MET A 183 -6.27 24.17 2.89
CA MET A 183 -6.98 24.93 1.85
C MET A 183 -7.05 24.20 0.50
N MET A 184 -6.02 23.41 0.17
CA MET A 184 -5.88 22.74 -1.13
C MET A 184 -6.31 21.26 -1.13
N GLY A 185 -6.72 20.72 0.03
CA GLY A 185 -7.27 19.37 0.15
C GLY A 185 -6.23 18.25 0.34
N PHE A 186 -4.99 18.57 0.70
CA PHE A 186 -3.99 17.55 1.05
C PHE A 186 -4.28 17.00 2.45
N ASN A 187 -4.68 15.72 2.52
CA ASN A 187 -4.99 15.02 3.76
C ASN A 187 -3.87 14.07 4.14
N THR A 188 -3.76 13.73 5.43
CA THR A 188 -2.81 12.73 5.89
C THR A 188 -3.13 11.36 5.31
N MET A 189 -2.10 10.59 5.00
CA MET A 189 -2.22 9.20 4.56
C MET A 189 -1.85 8.25 5.71
N ASP A 190 -2.49 7.09 5.73
CA ASP A 190 -2.21 6.06 6.71
C ASP A 190 -0.93 5.31 6.36
N LYS A 191 -0.15 4.97 7.39
CA LYS A 191 0.99 4.06 7.24
C LYS A 191 0.48 2.63 7.08
N TYR A 192 1.24 1.81 6.39
CA TYR A 192 1.04 0.37 6.32
C TYR A 192 1.36 -0.25 7.67
N GLN A 193 0.39 -0.96 8.25
CA GLN A 193 0.51 -1.59 9.55
C GLN A 193 0.84 -3.08 9.39
N ALA A 194 1.58 -3.62 10.36
CA ALA A 194 1.72 -5.07 10.47
C ALA A 194 0.35 -5.68 10.83
N SER A 195 0.07 -6.88 10.30
CA SER A 195 -1.17 -7.61 10.59
C SER A 195 -1.40 -7.72 12.11
N GLN A 196 -2.65 -7.75 12.55
CA GLN A 196 -2.99 -7.91 13.98
C GLN A 196 -2.38 -9.20 14.59
N GLU A 197 -2.17 -10.22 13.78
CA GLU A 197 -1.49 -11.47 14.16
C GLU A 197 -0.02 -11.23 14.55
N ALA A 198 0.70 -10.37 13.84
CA ALA A 198 2.08 -9.99 14.19
C ALA A 198 2.15 -9.10 15.44
N GLN A 199 1.04 -8.45 15.81
CA GLN A 199 0.95 -7.64 17.04
C GLN A 199 0.62 -8.49 18.28
N SER A 200 0.15 -9.72 18.09
CA SER A 200 -0.17 -10.67 19.16
C SER A 200 0.95 -11.70 19.28
N ALA A 201 1.96 -11.42 20.11
CA ALA A 201 3.03 -12.39 20.37
C ALA A 201 2.43 -13.70 20.92
N PRO A 202 2.83 -14.89 20.45
CA PRO A 202 2.36 -16.15 21.02
C PRO A 202 2.74 -16.21 22.50
N GLU A 203 1.76 -16.44 23.38
CA GLU A 203 2.06 -16.80 24.76
C GLU A 203 2.68 -18.20 24.76
N VAL A 204 4.00 -18.27 24.91
CA VAL A 204 4.70 -19.55 25.06
C VAL A 204 4.42 -20.07 26.47
N ASN A 205 3.42 -20.94 26.59
CA ASN A 205 3.17 -21.70 27.81
C ASN A 205 4.07 -22.94 27.83
N PHE A 206 4.98 -22.98 28.81
CA PHE A 206 5.80 -24.15 29.09
C PHE A 206 5.13 -24.96 30.21
N ASP A 207 4.06 -25.68 29.90
CA ASP A 207 3.49 -26.70 30.80
C ASP A 207 4.17 -28.07 30.58
#